data_AF-A0A8J5RRK6-F1
#
_entry.id   AF-A0A8J5RRK6-F1
#
_cell.length_a   1.000
_cell.length_b   1.000
_cell.length_c   1.000
_cell.angle_alpha   90.00
_cell.angle_beta   90.00
_cell.angle_gamma   90.00
#
_symmetry.space_group_name_H-M   'P 1'
#
loop_
_entity.id
_entity.type
_entity.pdbx_description
1 polymer ?
#
loop_
_entity_poly.entity_id
_entity_poly.type
_entity_poly.pdbx_seq_one_letter_code
_entity_poly.pdbx_strand_id
1 'polypeptide(L)'
;MLPSKNTRLLLLQVWLQALTDDYSWLQCGCRSFDRKLVEEGIGQTILTLPLEDQQSMLLPWLGRFWKLGDSCPNLQRAFEVWWRRTFVRPYVSQATR
;
A
#
# COMPACT_ATOMS: atom_id res chain seq x y z
N MET A 1 1.49 -10.57 18.78
CA MET A 1 0.15 -10.50 18.16
C MET A 1 0.11 -9.31 17.22
N LEU A 2 -0.55 -9.40 16.07
CA LEU A 2 -0.78 -8.25 15.19
C LEU A 2 -1.80 -7.29 15.84
N PRO A 3 -1.66 -5.96 15.69
CA PRO A 3 -2.65 -4.99 16.19
C PRO A 3 -4.03 -5.21 15.57
N SER A 4 -5.07 -4.66 16.21
CA SER A 4 -6.44 -4.75 15.70
C SER A 4 -6.56 -4.19 14.27
N LYS A 5 -7.60 -4.60 13.52
CA LYS A 5 -7.88 -4.05 12.18
C LYS A 5 -7.95 -2.52 12.22
N ASN A 6 -8.72 -1.97 13.16
CA ASN A 6 -8.92 -0.52 13.29
C ASN A 6 -7.61 0.19 13.64
N THR A 7 -6.78 -0.39 14.48
CA THR A 7 -5.46 0.16 14.81
C THR A 7 -4.57 0.23 13.57
N ARG A 8 -4.51 -0.84 12.76
CA ARG A 8 -3.73 -0.86 11.51
C ARG A 8 -4.25 0.16 10.50
N LEU A 9 -5.56 0.27 10.34
CA LEU A 9 -6.20 1.24 9.45
C LEU A 9 -5.89 2.68 9.88
N LEU A 10 -6.11 3.01 11.15
CA LEU A 10 -5.84 4.36 11.69
C LEU A 10 -4.36 4.73 11.58
N LEU A 11 -3.45 3.79 11.86
CA LEU A 11 -2.02 4.02 11.70
C LEU A 11 -1.68 4.42 10.26
N LEU A 12 -2.19 3.67 9.28
CA LEU A 12 -1.96 3.97 7.86
C LEU A 12 -2.62 5.30 7.46
N GLN A 13 -3.85 5.57 7.88
CA GLN A 13 -4.55 6.82 7.56
C GLN A 13 -3.80 8.06 8.08
N VAL A 14 -3.19 7.96 9.27
CA VAL A 14 -2.48 9.09 9.89
C VAL A 14 -1.07 9.25 9.32
N TRP A 15 -0.32 8.15 9.15
CA TRP A 15 1.12 8.23 8.88
C TRP A 15 1.50 8.06 7.42
N LEU A 16 0.72 7.32 6.61
CA LEU A 16 1.11 6.98 5.24
C LEU A 16 1.29 8.23 4.38
N GLN A 17 0.42 9.23 4.59
CA GLN A 17 0.48 10.48 3.84
C GLN A 17 1.76 11.27 4.18
N ALA A 18 2.02 11.52 5.47
CA ALA A 18 3.22 12.20 5.91
C ALA A 18 4.50 11.48 5.45
N LEU A 19 4.54 10.15 5.60
CA LEU A 19 5.67 9.34 5.12
C LEU A 19 5.86 9.47 3.61
N THR A 20 4.78 9.54 2.84
CA THR A 20 4.84 9.69 1.38
C THR A 20 5.40 11.06 0.97
N ASP A 21 5.01 12.12 1.68
CA ASP A 21 5.46 13.48 1.38
C ASP A 21 6.95 13.66 1.73
N ASP A 22 7.42 13.05 2.82
CA ASP A 22 8.82 13.08 3.26
C ASP A 22 9.70 12.00 2.60
N TYR A 23 9.13 11.14 1.75
CA TYR A 23 9.82 9.93 1.27
C TYR A 23 11.11 10.23 0.50
N SER A 24 11.08 11.24 -0.37
CA SER A 24 12.27 11.65 -1.12
C SER A 24 13.39 12.16 -0.20
N TRP A 25 13.02 12.83 0.90
CA TRP A 25 13.97 13.27 1.92
C TRP A 25 14.55 12.08 2.70
N LEU A 26 13.72 11.10 3.06
CA LEU A 26 14.17 9.87 3.72
C LEU A 26 15.14 9.07 2.85
N GLN A 27 14.90 9.00 1.54
CA GLN A 27 15.77 8.31 0.59
C GLN A 27 17.16 8.95 0.48
N CYS A 28 17.26 10.28 0.48
CA CYS A 28 18.52 10.99 0.28
C CYS A 28 19.24 11.36 1.59
N GLY A 29 18.49 11.57 2.68
CA GLY A 29 18.99 12.12 3.94
C GLY A 29 19.38 11.06 4.99
N CYS A 30 18.88 9.83 4.87
CA CYS A 30 19.09 8.79 5.89
C CYS A 30 19.88 7.59 5.35
N ARG A 31 21.17 7.49 5.68
CA ARG A 31 22.03 6.37 5.26
C ARG A 31 21.55 4.99 5.72
N SER A 32 20.78 4.92 6.81
CA SER A 32 20.24 3.69 7.38
C SER A 32 18.79 3.41 6.97
N PHE A 33 18.21 4.19 6.06
CA PHE A 33 16.84 3.99 5.63
C PHE A 33 16.73 2.80 4.67
N ASP A 34 16.23 1.67 5.17
CA ASP A 34 15.95 0.50 4.34
C ASP A 34 14.59 0.66 3.65
N ARG A 35 14.62 1.23 2.44
CA ARG A 35 13.43 1.45 1.62
C ARG A 35 12.62 0.17 1.39
N LYS A 36 13.30 -0.96 1.16
CA LYS A 36 12.62 -2.21 0.79
C LYS A 36 11.83 -2.75 1.98
N LEU A 37 12.43 -2.70 3.17
CA LEU A 37 11.77 -3.13 4.40
C LEU A 37 10.51 -2.28 4.67
N VAL A 38 10.61 -0.97 4.47
CA VAL A 38 9.49 -0.04 4.66
C VAL A 38 8.37 -0.29 3.65
N GLU A 39 8.71 -0.37 2.36
CA GLU A 39 7.75 -0.64 1.28
C GLU A 39 7.01 -1.96 1.47
N GLU A 40 7.75 -3.03 1.80
CA GLU A 40 7.18 -4.35 2.06
C GLU A 40 6.29 -4.33 3.31
N GLY A 41 6.74 -3.69 4.39
CA GLY A 41 5.97 -3.56 5.64
C GLY A 41 4.64 -2.83 5.43
N ILE A 42 4.65 -1.72 4.69
CA ILE A 42 3.44 -0.97 4.32
C ILE A 42 2.53 -1.84 3.44
N GLY A 43 3.09 -2.43 2.38
CA GLY A 43 2.34 -3.27 1.45
C GLY A 43 1.66 -4.46 2.12
N GLN A 44 2.38 -5.18 2.99
CA GLN A 44 1.83 -6.28 3.78
C GLN A 44 0.73 -5.77 4.72
N THR A 45 0.95 -4.66 5.42
CA THR A 45 -0.05 -4.11 6.34
C THR A 45 -1.35 -3.75 5.61
N ILE A 46 -1.26 -3.08 4.46
CA ILE A 46 -2.42 -2.76 3.62
C ILE A 46 -3.17 -4.05 3.23
N LEU A 47 -2.45 -5.08 2.74
CA LEU A 47 -3.05 -6.33 2.29
C LEU A 47 -3.76 -7.16 3.39
N THR A 48 -3.58 -6.79 4.66
CA THR A 48 -4.30 -7.38 5.79
C THR A 48 -5.63 -6.68 6.13
N LEU A 49 -5.93 -5.55 5.50
CA LEU A 49 -7.20 -4.83 5.62
C LEU A 49 -8.27 -5.43 4.69
N PRO A 50 -9.56 -5.14 4.87
CA PRO A 50 -10.60 -5.44 3.88
C PRO A 50 -10.36 -4.76 2.54
N LEU A 51 -10.97 -5.29 1.47
CA LEU A 51 -10.74 -4.82 0.09
C LEU A 51 -11.10 -3.34 -0.12
N GLU A 52 -12.13 -2.84 0.56
CA GLU A 52 -12.54 -1.43 0.52
C GLU A 52 -11.48 -0.52 1.14
N ASP A 53 -10.97 -0.90 2.32
CA ASP A 53 -9.89 -0.18 2.99
C ASP A 53 -8.59 -0.23 2.16
N GLN A 54 -8.28 -1.37 1.52
CA GLN A 54 -7.16 -1.50 0.58
C GLN A 54 -7.30 -0.53 -0.60
N GLN A 55 -8.49 -0.43 -1.20
CA GLN A 55 -8.77 0.47 -2.31
C GLN A 55 -8.51 1.93 -1.93
N SER A 56 -8.95 2.35 -0.74
CA SER A 56 -8.79 3.72 -0.24
C SER A 56 -7.32 4.16 -0.10
N MET A 57 -6.39 3.20 0.00
CA MET A 57 -4.96 3.45 0.13
C MET A 57 -4.22 3.29 -1.21
N LEU A 58 -4.56 2.24 -1.96
CA LEU A 58 -3.84 1.84 -3.18
C LEU A 58 -4.17 2.73 -4.39
N LEU A 59 -5.40 3.24 -4.51
CA LEU A 59 -5.75 4.13 -5.62
C LEU A 59 -5.08 5.51 -5.50
N PRO A 60 -5.10 6.21 -4.34
CA PRO A 60 -4.35 7.45 -4.18
C PRO A 60 -2.84 7.25 -4.36
N TRP A 61 -2.30 6.13 -3.86
CA TRP A 61 -0.90 5.76 -4.09
C TRP A 61 -0.58 5.64 -5.59
N LEU A 62 -1.39 4.92 -6.37
CA LEU A 62 -1.15 4.74 -7.81
C LEU A 62 -1.11 6.10 -8.54
N GLY A 63 -2.02 7.01 -8.19
CA GLY A 63 -2.04 8.37 -8.75
C GLY A 63 -0.79 9.19 -8.39
N ARG A 64 -0.19 8.97 -7.21
CA ARG A 64 1.09 9.58 -6.83
C ARG A 64 2.26 8.91 -7.53
N PHE A 65 2.29 7.59 -7.60
CA PHE A 65 3.34 6.82 -8.27
C PHE A 65 3.50 7.22 -9.74
N TRP A 66 2.39 7.46 -10.46
CA TRP A 66 2.46 7.98 -11.83
C TRP A 66 3.00 9.41 -11.94
N LYS A 67 2.85 10.24 -10.91
CA LYS A 67 3.32 11.64 -10.92
C LYS A 67 4.77 11.77 -10.44
N LEU A 68 5.14 10.98 -9.43
CA LEU A 68 6.38 11.13 -8.66
C LEU A 68 7.40 10.02 -8.93
N GLY A 69 6.98 8.88 -9.51
CA GLY A 69 7.85 7.73 -9.73
C GLY A 69 8.49 7.24 -8.43
N ASP A 70 9.82 7.11 -8.43
CA ASP A 70 10.62 6.62 -7.30
C ASP A 70 10.66 7.57 -6.09
N SER A 71 10.12 8.78 -6.21
CA SER A 71 10.02 9.76 -5.10
C SER A 71 8.94 9.43 -4.05
N CYS A 72 8.25 8.29 -4.17
CA CYS A 72 7.25 7.79 -3.22
C CYS A 72 7.45 6.28 -2.97
N PRO A 73 6.93 5.70 -1.87
CA PRO A 73 7.14 4.28 -1.58
C PRO A 73 6.56 3.39 -2.67
N ASN A 74 7.32 2.40 -3.15
CA ASN A 74 6.84 1.47 -4.15
C ASN A 74 5.91 0.40 -3.54
N LEU A 75 4.60 0.53 -3.79
CA LEU A 75 3.57 -0.43 -3.35
C LEU A 75 3.03 -1.30 -4.49
N GLN A 76 3.75 -1.41 -5.62
CA GLN A 76 3.29 -2.12 -6.81
C GLN A 76 2.89 -3.56 -6.50
N ARG A 77 3.69 -4.26 -5.70
CA ARG A 77 3.40 -5.66 -5.34
C ARG A 77 2.08 -5.80 -4.59
N ALA A 78 1.81 -4.88 -3.65
CA ALA A 78 0.56 -4.86 -2.90
C ALA A 78 -0.63 -4.52 -3.80
N PHE A 79 -0.45 -3.54 -4.70
CA PHE A 79 -1.45 -3.19 -5.71
C PHE A 79 -1.81 -4.38 -6.59
N GLU A 80 -0.84 -5.12 -7.13
CA GLU A 80 -1.08 -6.30 -7.96
C GLU A 80 -1.89 -7.38 -7.23
N VAL A 81 -1.58 -7.63 -5.96
CA VAL A 81 -2.28 -8.63 -5.15
C VAL A 81 -3.74 -8.20 -4.90
N TRP A 82 -3.96 -6.94 -4.50
CA TRP A 82 -5.31 -6.39 -4.35
C TRP A 82 -6.08 -6.44 -5.67
N TRP A 83 -5.49 -5.99 -6.77
CA TRP A 83 -6.12 -5.96 -8.10
C TRP A 83 -6.61 -7.35 -8.54
N ARG A 84 -5.77 -8.39 -8.38
CA ARG A 84 -6.16 -9.77 -8.68
C ARG A 84 -7.31 -10.26 -7.79
N ARG A 85 -7.32 -9.89 -6.51
CA ARG A 85 -8.40 -10.26 -5.58
C ARG A 85 -9.71 -9.53 -5.88
N THR A 86 -9.64 -8.29 -6.34
CA THR A 86 -10.80 -7.42 -6.59
C THR A 86 -11.42 -7.64 -7.97
N PHE A 87 -10.63 -7.93 -9.00
CA PHE A 87 -11.13 -7.98 -10.38
C PHE A 87 -10.99 -9.36 -11.05
N VAL A 88 -9.95 -10.13 -10.71
CA VAL A 88 -9.69 -11.42 -11.40
C VAL A 88 -10.43 -12.58 -10.73
N ARG A 89 -10.36 -12.70 -9.40
CA ARG A 89 -11.03 -13.79 -8.68
C ARG A 89 -12.57 -13.76 -8.75
N PRO A 90 -13.25 -12.60 -8.72
CA PRO A 90 -14.72 -12.57 -8.83
C PRO A 90 -15.22 -13.07 -10.19
N TYR A 91 -14.44 -12.88 -11.26
CA TYR A 91 -14.83 -13.29 -12.61
C TYR A 91 -14.84 -14.82 -12.80
N VAL A 92 -13.85 -15.52 -12.21
CA VAL A 92 -13.77 -16.99 -12.28
C VAL A 92 -14.89 -17.67 -11.48
N SER A 93 -15.42 -17.00 -10.46
CA SER A 93 -16.47 -17.53 -9.59
C SER A 93 -17.88 -17.43 -10.22
N GLN A 94 -18.06 -16.51 -11.15
CA GLN A 94 -19.35 -16.27 -11.83
C GLN A 94 -19.50 -17.04 -13.15
N ALA A 95 -18.41 -17.51 -13.75
CA ALA A 95 -18.44 -18.23 -15.03
C ALA A 95 -18.89 -19.71 -14.93
N THR A 96 -19.25 -20.19 -13.74
CA THR A 96 -19.67 -21.60 -13.51
C THR A 96 -21.03 -21.69 -12.78
N ARG A 97 -21.97 -20.80 -13.08
CA ARG A 97 -23.39 -20.97 -12.70
C ARG A 97 -24.31 -20.79 -13.88
#